data_AF-A0A435Y6U5-F1
#
_entry.id   AF-A0A435Y6U5-F1
#
_cell.length_a   1.000
_cell.length_b   1.000
_cell.length_c   1.000
_cell.angle_alpha   90.00
_cell.angle_beta   90.00
_cell.angle_gamma   90.00
#
_symmetry.space_group_name_H-M   'P 1'
#
loop_
_entity.id
_entity.type
_entity.pdbx_description
1 polymer ?
#
loop_
_entity_poly.entity_id
_entity_poly.type
_entity_poly.pdbx_seq_one_letter_code
_entity_poly.pdbx_strand_id
1 'polypeptide(L)' 'NTDASEYGGSGKGNGGMVEARAERGSISATMLLPPLSTIMLELVAD' A
#
# COMPACT_ATOMS: atom_id res chain seq x y z
N ASN A 1 1.59 0.14 -7.77
CA ASN A 1 1.53 -1.29 -7.41
C ASN A 1 1.85 -2.10 -8.66
N THR A 2 3.06 -2.67 -8.76
CA THR A 2 3.46 -3.45 -9.95
C THR A 2 2.80 -4.83 -10.02
N ASP A 3 2.10 -5.29 -8.96
CA ASP A 3 1.35 -6.56 -8.95
C ASP A 3 -0.12 -6.39 -9.40
N ALA A 4 -0.53 -5.22 -9.89
CA ALA A 4 -1.88 -5.03 -10.42
C ALA A 4 -2.17 -6.00 -11.58
N SER A 5 -3.42 -6.49 -11.68
CA SER A 5 -3.84 -7.44 -12.73
C SER A 5 -3.70 -6.88 -14.14
N GLU A 6 -3.86 -5.56 -14.31
CA GLU A 6 -3.65 -4.84 -15.58
C GLU A 6 -2.21 -4.96 -16.10
N TYR A 7 -1.24 -5.22 -15.22
CA TYR A 7 0.16 -5.45 -15.59
C TYR A 7 0.52 -6.95 -15.67
N GLY A 8 -0.45 -7.84 -15.54
CA GLY A 8 -0.24 -9.30 -15.49
C GLY A 8 0.19 -9.83 -14.12
N GLY A 9 0.09 -9.02 -13.05
CA GLY A 9 0.36 -9.44 -11.68
C GLY A 9 -0.78 -10.25 -11.05
N SER A 10 -0.60 -10.66 -9.79
CA SER A 10 -1.57 -11.47 -9.06
C SER A 10 -2.81 -10.70 -8.57
N GLY A 11 -2.82 -9.38 -8.74
CA GLY A 11 -3.90 -8.48 -8.34
C GLY A 11 -3.92 -8.15 -6.85
N LYS A 12 -2.88 -8.53 -6.09
CA LYS A 12 -2.82 -8.24 -4.66
C LYS A 12 -2.41 -6.79 -4.42
N GLY A 13 -2.94 -6.17 -3.38
CA GLY A 13 -2.61 -4.81 -3.00
C GLY A 13 -3.45 -4.32 -1.83
N ASN A 14 -3.53 -3.01 -1.68
CA ASN A 14 -4.15 -2.34 -0.53
C ASN A 14 -5.51 -1.67 -0.85
N GLY A 15 -6.17 -2.05 -1.95
CA GLY A 15 -7.47 -1.46 -2.30
C GLY A 15 -7.45 0.04 -2.61
N GLY A 16 -6.29 0.59 -2.98
CA GLY A 16 -6.12 1.99 -3.40
C GLY A 16 -5.60 2.95 -2.32
N MET A 17 -5.70 2.60 -1.04
CA MET A 17 -5.27 3.46 0.08
C MET A 17 -4.74 2.62 1.24
N VAL A 18 -3.90 3.23 2.08
CA VAL A 18 -3.54 2.67 3.39
C VAL A 18 -3.72 3.77 4.43
N GLU A 19 -4.38 3.46 5.54
CA GLU A 19 -4.55 4.38 6.66
C GLU A 19 -3.33 4.29 7.58
N ALA A 20 -2.67 5.43 7.80
CA ALA A 20 -1.60 5.56 8.80
C ALA A 20 -2.19 6.09 10.12
N ARG A 21 -1.88 5.42 11.23
CA ARG A 21 -2.37 5.77 12.57
C ARG A 21 -1.21 6.18 13.48
N ALA A 22 -1.48 7.20 14.29
CA ALA A 22 -0.55 7.64 15.33
C ALA A 22 -0.71 6.74 16.57
N GLU A 23 0.33 5.98 16.91
CA GLU A 23 0.35 5.11 18.08
C GLU A 23 1.69 5.21 18.79
N ARG A 24 1.67 5.40 20.12
CA ARG A 24 2.88 5.36 20.98
C ARG A 24 4.04 6.25 20.50
N GLY A 25 3.72 7.41 19.92
CA GLY A 25 4.71 8.40 19.48
C GLY A 25 5.29 8.18 18.08
N SER A 26 4.75 7.22 17.31
CA SER A 26 5.08 7.06 15.89
C SER A 26 3.81 6.99 15.04
N ILE A 27 3.96 7.27 13.74
CA ILE A 27 2.91 7.06 12.74
C ILE A 27 3.26 5.77 12.00
N SER A 28 2.33 4.82 11.97
CA SER A 28 2.54 3.53 11.32
C SER A 28 1.29 3.08 10.57
N ALA A 29 1.48 2.15 9.64
CA ALA A 29 0.41 1.62 8.82
C ALA A 29 0.60 0.11 8.63
N THR A 30 -0.49 -0.65 8.64
CA THR A 30 -0.48 -2.05 8.23
C THR A 30 -0.90 -2.15 6.78
N MET A 31 -0.12 -2.87 5.97
CA MET A 31 -0.37 -3.01 4.54
C MET A 31 -0.01 -4.41 4.06
N LEU A 32 -0.68 -4.83 2.98
CA LEU A 32 -0.29 -5.98 2.20
C LEU A 32 0.86 -5.59 1.27
N LEU A 33 1.96 -6.34 1.34
CA LEU A 33 3.05 -6.28 0.36
C LEU A 33 2.87 -7.41 -0.66
N PRO A 34 2.57 -7.10 -1.93
CA PRO A 34 2.41 -8.13 -2.93
C PRO A 34 3.78 -8.80 -3.23
N PRO A 35 3.78 -10.10 -3.56
CA PRO A 35 5.02 -10.85 -3.77
C PRO A 35 5.81 -10.31 -4.97
N LEU A 36 7.14 -10.18 -4.83
CA LEU A 36 8.06 -9.74 -5.89
C LEU A 36 7.60 -8.47 -6.62
N SER A 37 7.07 -7.51 -5.87
CA SER A 37 6.48 -6.29 -6.42
C SER A 37 7.02 -5.04 -5.76
N THR A 38 6.76 -3.89 -6.38
CA THR A 38 7.00 -2.58 -5.79
C THR A 38 5.68 -1.82 -5.67
N ILE A 39 5.45 -1.24 -4.49
CA ILE A 39 4.37 -0.29 -4.23
C ILE A 39 4.97 1.10 -3.99
N MET A 40 4.33 2.11 -4.55
CA MET A 40 4.62 3.51 -4.31
C MET A 40 3.39 4.10 -3.64
N LEU A 41 3.60 4.88 -2.60
CA LEU A 41 2.54 5.54 -1.83
C LEU A 41 2.84 7.03 -1.83
N GLU A 42 1.78 7.83 -1.83
CA GLU A 42 1.83 9.27 -1.69
C GLU A 42 0.87 9.67 -0.57
N LEU A 43 1.24 10.71 0.18
CA LEU A 43 0.37 11.29 1.19
C LEU A 43 -0.78 12.04 0.51
N VAL A 44 -2.01 11.69 0.84
CA VAL A 44 -3.18 12.48 0.45
C VAL A 44 -3.45 13.49 1.57
N ALA A 45 -3.31 14.78 1.27
CA ALA A 45 -3.75 15.87 2.15
C ALA A 45 -5.20 16.23 1.81
N ASP A 46 -5.95 16.69 2.83
CA ASP A 46 -7.30 17.23 2.68
C ASP A 46 -7.32 18.56 1.87
#